data_AF-A0A2R6EU60-F1
#
_entry.id   AF-A0A2R6EU60-F1
#
_cell.length_a   1.000
_cell.length_b   1.000
_cell.length_c   1.000
_cell.angle_alpha   90.00
_cell.angle_beta   90.00
_cell.angle_gamma   90.00
#
_symmetry.space_group_name_H-M   'P 1'
#
loop_
_entity.id
_entity.type
_entity.pdbx_description
1 polymer ?
#
loop_
_entity_poly.entity_id
_entity_poly.type
_entity_poly.pdbx_seq_one_letter_code
_entity_poly.pdbx_strand_id
1 'polypeptide(L)'
;MRAIAINVGANTNEPGFRGPLFPDGSFEYIPIPEAKPTAQQVPTYADLDVETDVSGVADRPVHFDPEFPEVGGERYTYGDEHGIKAGPLSELSAGDYLFFYATLSTTGDPPAWAPPRWGAHVIGHFRLARDPVTGETYR
;
A
#
# COMPACT_ATOMS: atom_id res chain seq x y z
N MET A 1 9.53 1.86 -22.06
CA MET A 1 9.25 1.22 -20.76
C MET A 1 9.47 2.25 -19.68
N ARG A 2 8.40 2.66 -19.02
CA ARG A 2 8.38 3.58 -17.88
C ARG A 2 8.12 2.79 -16.61
N ALA A 3 8.60 3.33 -15.50
CA ALA A 3 8.35 2.79 -14.17
C ALA A 3 8.12 3.95 -13.20
N ILE A 4 7.08 3.84 -12.38
CA ILE A 4 6.82 4.75 -11.27
C ILE A 4 6.82 3.92 -9.99
N ALA A 5 7.38 4.48 -8.92
CA ALA A 5 7.30 3.90 -7.59
C ALA A 5 6.46 4.81 -6.70
N ILE A 6 5.49 4.25 -5.98
CA ILE A 6 4.57 4.99 -5.13
C ILE A 6 4.58 4.46 -3.70
N ASN A 7 4.55 5.39 -2.75
CA ASN A 7 4.45 5.03 -1.35
C ASN A 7 3.02 4.63 -1.02
N VAL A 8 2.89 3.44 -0.42
CA VAL A 8 1.64 2.88 0.08
C VAL A 8 1.85 2.36 1.50
N GLY A 9 0.75 2.06 2.17
CA GLY A 9 0.75 1.52 3.53
C GLY A 9 1.06 2.53 4.63
N ALA A 10 0.77 2.08 5.84
CA ALA A 10 0.93 2.78 7.10
C ALA A 10 2.35 3.35 7.28
N ASN A 11 2.40 4.57 7.79
CA ASN A 11 3.63 5.22 8.20
C ASN A 11 3.40 6.10 9.43
N THR A 12 4.44 6.81 9.86
CA THR A 12 4.38 7.67 11.06
C THR A 12 3.43 8.87 10.93
N ASN A 13 2.97 9.21 9.73
CA ASN A 13 1.94 10.23 9.55
C ASN A 13 0.56 9.63 9.79
N GLU A 14 0.26 8.48 9.16
CA GLU A 14 -1.01 7.78 9.31
C GLU A 14 -0.82 6.26 9.21
N PRO A 15 -1.39 5.47 10.14
CA PRO A 15 -2.08 5.87 11.38
C PRO A 15 -1.14 6.27 12.54
N GLY A 16 0.17 6.38 12.31
CA GLY A 16 1.16 6.72 13.34
C GLY A 16 2.21 5.63 13.60
N PHE A 17 2.14 4.52 12.88
CA PHE A 17 3.09 3.41 12.97
C PHE A 17 3.37 2.81 11.58
N ARG A 18 4.34 1.90 11.51
CA ARG A 18 4.74 1.16 10.30
C ARG A 18 4.49 -0.32 10.52
N GLY A 19 4.24 -1.06 9.44
CA GLY A 19 4.32 -2.51 9.48
C GLY A 19 5.74 -3.00 9.82
N PRO A 20 5.88 -4.15 10.49
CA PRO A 20 7.17 -4.74 10.80
C PRO A 20 7.83 -5.36 9.56
N LEU A 21 9.16 -5.27 9.52
CA LEU A 21 10.03 -6.16 8.77
C LEU A 21 10.63 -7.15 9.77
N PHE A 22 10.40 -8.45 9.56
CA PHE A 22 10.83 -9.52 10.44
C PHE A 22 12.24 -10.03 10.12
N PRO A 23 12.92 -10.71 11.07
CA PRO A 23 14.27 -11.25 10.88
C PRO A 23 14.45 -12.19 9.68
N ASP A 24 13.39 -12.93 9.30
CA ASP A 24 13.41 -13.83 8.15
C ASP A 24 13.19 -13.12 6.80
N GLY A 25 12.97 -11.80 6.83
CA GLY A 25 12.71 -10.97 5.66
C GLY A 25 11.24 -10.89 5.25
N SER A 26 10.34 -11.57 5.96
CA SER A 26 8.90 -11.36 5.82
C SER A 26 8.47 -10.02 6.43
N PHE A 27 7.30 -9.53 6.07
CA PHE A 27 6.77 -8.25 6.55
C PHE A 27 5.25 -8.28 6.60
N GLU A 28 4.66 -7.36 7.36
CA GLU A 28 3.21 -7.11 7.28
C GLU A 28 2.93 -5.85 6.47
N TYR A 29 2.07 -5.98 5.47
CA TYR A 29 1.50 -4.82 4.81
C TYR A 29 0.31 -4.33 5.62
N ILE A 30 0.47 -3.15 6.20
CA ILE A 30 -0.62 -2.46 6.90
C ILE A 30 -1.05 -1.29 6.02
N PRO A 31 -2.33 -1.19 5.61
CA PRO A 31 -2.81 -0.07 4.81
C PRO A 31 -2.83 1.25 5.59
N ILE A 32 -2.95 2.37 4.89
CA ILE A 32 -3.30 3.66 5.53
C ILE A 32 -4.79 3.64 5.92
N PRO A 33 -5.23 4.45 6.88
CA PRO A 33 -6.66 4.64 7.14
C PRO A 33 -7.37 5.22 5.92
N GLU A 34 -8.61 4.81 5.70
CA GLU A 34 -9.48 5.48 4.73
C GLU A 34 -9.91 6.84 5.28
N ALA A 35 -9.73 7.88 4.47
CA ALA A 35 -9.94 9.27 4.87
C ALA A 35 -11.35 9.77 4.53
N LYS A 36 -12.02 9.15 3.56
CA LYS A 36 -13.33 9.58 3.06
C LYS A 36 -14.36 8.46 3.15
N PRO A 37 -15.66 8.78 3.26
CA PRO A 37 -16.71 7.78 3.15
C PRO A 37 -16.63 7.04 1.81
N THR A 38 -16.67 5.72 1.88
CA THR A 38 -16.70 4.83 0.71
C THR A 38 -18.14 4.52 0.32
N ALA A 39 -18.39 4.25 -0.97
CA ALA A 39 -19.71 3.89 -1.46
C ALA A 39 -20.19 2.52 -0.93
N GLN A 40 -19.24 1.63 -0.65
CA GLN A 40 -19.47 0.32 -0.03
C GLN A 40 -18.71 0.25 1.29
N GLN A 41 -19.15 -0.61 2.20
CA GLN A 41 -18.42 -0.84 3.43
C GLN A 41 -17.07 -1.50 3.10
N VAL A 42 -15.99 -0.89 3.59
CA VAL A 42 -14.63 -1.46 3.51
C VAL A 42 -14.25 -2.05 4.87
N PRO A 43 -13.27 -2.98 4.92
CA PRO A 43 -12.79 -3.52 6.17
C PRO A 43 -12.23 -2.43 7.11
N THR A 44 -12.17 -2.75 8.38
CA THR A 44 -11.52 -1.96 9.43
C THR A 44 -10.17 -2.57 9.81
N TYR A 45 -9.38 -1.86 10.63
CA TYR A 45 -8.15 -2.43 11.18
C TYR A 45 -8.41 -3.70 12.01
N ALA A 46 -9.57 -3.80 12.67
CA ALA A 46 -9.97 -4.99 13.42
C ALA A 46 -10.18 -6.24 12.55
N ASP A 47 -10.42 -6.04 11.26
CA ASP A 47 -10.64 -7.12 10.29
C ASP A 47 -9.34 -7.60 9.63
N LEU A 48 -8.21 -6.95 9.92
CA LEU A 48 -6.91 -7.31 9.36
C LEU A 48 -6.31 -8.53 10.08
N ASP A 49 -5.82 -9.49 9.31
CA ASP A 49 -5.05 -10.63 9.81
C ASP A 49 -3.57 -10.23 9.99
N VAL A 50 -3.27 -9.46 11.04
CA VAL A 50 -1.93 -8.95 11.37
C VAL A 50 -1.57 -9.18 12.83
N GLU A 51 -0.29 -9.44 13.10
CA GLU A 51 0.31 -9.51 14.43
C GLU A 51 0.53 -8.12 15.04
N THR A 52 0.69 -7.08 14.20
CA THR A 52 0.85 -5.70 14.68
C THR A 52 -0.34 -5.28 15.53
N ASP A 53 -0.06 -4.70 16.71
CA ASP A 53 -1.10 -4.15 17.58
C ASP A 53 -1.78 -2.93 16.93
N VAL A 54 -2.98 -3.17 16.40
CA VAL A 54 -3.85 -2.17 15.80
C VAL A 54 -5.01 -1.78 16.72
N SER A 55 -5.02 -2.24 17.98
CA SER A 55 -6.15 -2.04 18.90
C SER A 55 -6.53 -0.56 19.10
N GLY A 56 -5.54 0.34 19.09
CA GLY A 56 -5.76 1.79 19.19
C GLY A 56 -6.46 2.43 17.99
N VAL A 57 -6.58 1.70 16.88
CA VAL A 57 -7.21 2.15 15.63
C VAL A 57 -8.22 1.15 15.06
N ALA A 58 -8.62 0.16 15.86
CA ALA A 58 -9.38 -1.02 15.43
C ALA A 58 -10.62 -0.68 14.58
N ASP A 59 -11.41 0.31 15.01
CA ASP A 59 -12.68 0.68 14.35
C ASP A 59 -12.50 1.53 13.07
N ARG A 60 -11.27 1.93 12.73
CA ARG A 60 -11.04 2.80 11.57
C ARG A 60 -11.10 1.98 10.28
N PRO A 61 -11.85 2.42 9.26
CA PRO A 61 -11.81 1.78 7.95
C PRO A 61 -10.40 1.92 7.33
N VAL A 62 -9.99 0.91 6.57
CA VAL A 62 -8.68 0.87 5.90
C VAL A 62 -8.79 1.14 4.40
N HIS A 63 -7.77 1.79 3.85
CA HIS A 63 -7.67 2.10 2.43
C HIS A 63 -6.92 0.98 1.70
N PHE A 64 -7.66 0.01 1.15
CA PHE A 64 -7.10 -1.11 0.39
C PHE A 64 -6.71 -0.75 -1.04
N ASP A 65 -5.72 0.13 -1.16
CA ASP A 65 -5.06 0.48 -2.42
C ASP A 65 -3.54 0.48 -2.20
N PRO A 66 -2.80 -0.48 -2.79
CA PRO A 66 -3.21 -1.39 -3.84
C PRO A 66 -4.06 -2.53 -3.29
N GLU A 67 -5.01 -2.99 -4.08
CA GLU A 67 -5.98 -4.02 -3.72
C GLU A 67 -5.37 -5.43 -3.84
N PHE A 68 -4.18 -5.65 -3.27
CA PHE A 68 -3.51 -6.95 -3.30
C PHE A 68 -4.42 -8.07 -2.74
N PRO A 69 -4.74 -9.11 -3.51
CA PRO A 69 -5.54 -10.23 -3.03
C PRO A 69 -4.92 -10.96 -1.84
N GLU A 70 -3.59 -10.91 -1.71
CA GLU A 70 -2.83 -11.52 -0.63
C GLU A 70 -3.16 -10.93 0.76
N VAL A 71 -3.78 -9.75 0.81
CA VAL A 71 -4.14 -9.04 2.04
C VAL A 71 -5.63 -8.71 2.14
N GLY A 72 -6.47 -9.40 1.36
CA GLY A 72 -7.94 -9.28 1.45
C GLY A 72 -8.60 -8.46 0.34
N GLY A 73 -7.85 -8.04 -0.68
CA GLY A 73 -8.40 -7.46 -1.91
C GLY A 73 -9.04 -8.49 -2.84
N GLU A 74 -9.77 -8.05 -3.86
CA GLU A 74 -10.32 -8.94 -4.90
C GLU A 74 -9.55 -8.87 -6.22
N ARG A 75 -8.85 -7.75 -6.49
CA ARG A 75 -8.30 -7.42 -7.82
C ARG A 75 -6.97 -6.70 -7.73
N TYR A 76 -6.08 -6.91 -8.69
CA TYR A 76 -4.84 -6.11 -8.79
C TYR A 76 -5.09 -4.71 -9.36
N THR A 77 -5.69 -3.84 -8.56
CA THR A 77 -6.01 -2.45 -8.88
C THR A 77 -5.37 -1.46 -7.91
N TYR A 78 -5.16 -0.25 -8.40
CA TYR A 78 -4.65 0.89 -7.63
C TYR A 78 -5.24 2.17 -8.19
N GLY A 79 -5.85 2.99 -7.32
CA GLY A 79 -6.35 4.31 -7.64
C GLY A 79 -5.65 5.41 -6.84
N ASP A 80 -5.57 6.61 -7.42
CA ASP A 80 -5.19 7.81 -6.67
C ASP A 80 -5.97 9.01 -7.22
N GLU A 81 -6.64 9.76 -6.33
CA GLU A 81 -7.42 10.95 -6.70
C GLU A 81 -6.59 12.24 -6.67
N HIS A 82 -5.40 12.22 -6.09
CA HIS A 82 -4.55 13.39 -5.92
C HIS A 82 -3.67 13.61 -7.14
N GLY A 83 -3.91 14.70 -7.88
CA GLY A 83 -3.21 15.03 -9.12
C GLY A 83 -1.68 14.96 -9.08
N ILE A 84 -1.05 15.18 -7.91
CA ILE A 84 0.40 15.05 -7.72
C ILE A 84 0.88 13.62 -7.99
N LYS A 85 0.12 12.62 -7.54
CA LYS A 85 0.40 11.20 -7.76
C LYS A 85 -0.30 10.71 -9.03
N ALA A 86 -1.57 11.05 -9.21
CA ALA A 86 -2.40 10.63 -10.34
C ALA A 86 -1.87 11.10 -11.70
N GLY A 87 -1.27 12.30 -11.78
CA GLY A 87 -0.74 12.87 -13.03
C GLY A 87 0.34 11.97 -13.65
N PRO A 88 1.47 11.73 -12.96
CA PRO A 88 2.49 10.81 -13.46
C PRO A 88 1.95 9.40 -13.75
N LEU A 89 1.05 8.88 -12.90
CA LEU A 89 0.44 7.55 -13.13
C LEU A 89 -0.36 7.49 -14.42
N SER A 90 -1.03 8.57 -14.80
CA SER A 90 -1.81 8.66 -16.04
C SER A 90 -0.96 8.62 -17.32
N GLU A 91 0.34 8.86 -17.21
CA GLU A 91 1.29 8.84 -18.34
C GLU A 91 1.89 7.45 -18.61
N LEU A 92 1.56 6.46 -17.77
CA LEU A 92 1.92 5.07 -18.01
C LEU A 92 1.08 4.47 -19.14
N SER A 93 1.56 3.39 -19.72
CA SER A 93 0.82 2.62 -20.72
C SER A 93 0.86 1.12 -20.40
N ALA A 94 0.01 0.34 -21.07
CA ALA A 94 0.05 -1.11 -21.00
C ALA A 94 1.48 -1.63 -21.24
N GLY A 95 1.96 -2.48 -20.34
CA GLY A 95 3.31 -3.03 -20.33
C GLY A 95 4.33 -2.25 -19.49
N ASP A 96 4.04 -1.01 -19.07
CA ASP A 96 4.83 -0.28 -18.09
C ASP A 96 4.62 -0.81 -16.65
N TYR A 97 5.39 -0.30 -15.69
CA TYR A 97 5.40 -0.80 -14.32
C TYR A 97 4.99 0.27 -13.31
N LEU A 98 4.19 -0.15 -12.34
CA LEU A 98 3.91 0.59 -11.12
C LEU A 98 4.42 -0.22 -9.93
N PHE A 99 5.48 0.25 -9.29
CA PHE A 99 6.06 -0.33 -8.09
C PHE A 99 5.42 0.28 -6.85
N PHE A 100 5.19 -0.56 -5.84
CA PHE A 100 4.66 -0.16 -4.56
C PHE A 100 5.74 -0.32 -3.51
N TYR A 101 6.00 0.74 -2.76
CA TYR A 101 6.92 0.68 -1.63
C TYR A 101 6.25 1.10 -0.34
N ALA A 102 6.53 0.38 0.73
CA ALA A 102 6.09 0.70 2.08
C ALA A 102 7.28 1.12 2.93
N THR A 103 7.02 1.94 3.95
CA THR A 103 8.02 2.15 5.01
C THR A 103 7.79 1.13 6.11
N LEU A 104 8.77 0.31 6.42
CA LEU A 104 8.67 -0.76 7.41
C LEU A 104 9.61 -0.49 8.58
N SER A 105 9.20 -0.87 9.79
CA SER A 105 10.03 -0.86 10.99
C SER A 105 10.75 -2.18 11.13
N THR A 106 12.07 -2.15 11.27
CA THR A 106 12.88 -3.34 11.48
C THR A 106 12.66 -3.90 12.89
N THR A 107 12.41 -5.20 12.98
CA THR A 107 12.23 -5.91 14.25
C THR A 107 13.31 -6.96 14.46
N GLY A 108 13.65 -7.24 15.73
CA GLY A 108 14.62 -8.26 16.08
C GLY A 108 16.02 -8.02 15.50
N ASP A 109 16.67 -9.10 15.05
CA ASP A 109 17.95 -9.06 14.33
C ASP A 109 17.66 -8.96 12.81
N PRO A 110 17.88 -7.79 12.18
CA PRO A 110 17.52 -7.61 10.77
C PRO A 110 18.27 -8.53 9.82
N PRO A 111 17.68 -8.84 8.65
CA PRO A 111 18.44 -9.28 7.49
C PRO A 111 19.58 -8.31 7.18
N ALA A 112 20.73 -8.81 6.71
CA ALA A 112 21.91 -7.97 6.46
C ALA A 112 21.69 -6.81 5.47
N TRP A 113 20.67 -6.91 4.61
CA TRP A 113 20.29 -5.87 3.65
C TRP A 113 19.37 -4.80 4.26
N ALA A 114 18.76 -5.08 5.41
CA ALA A 114 17.77 -4.23 6.02
C ALA A 114 18.43 -3.12 6.87
N PRO A 115 17.87 -1.90 6.86
CA PRO A 115 18.35 -0.85 7.75
C PRO A 115 18.07 -1.22 9.21
N PRO A 116 18.87 -0.69 10.16
CA PRO A 116 18.83 -1.13 11.56
C PRO A 116 17.58 -0.69 12.34
N ARG A 117 16.73 0.19 11.78
CA ARG A 117 15.56 0.72 12.49
C ARG A 117 14.30 0.75 11.63
N TRP A 118 14.39 1.30 10.44
CA TRP A 118 13.28 1.36 9.48
C TRP A 118 13.82 1.71 8.09
N GLY A 119 13.06 1.37 7.05
CA GLY A 119 13.44 1.61 5.66
C GLY A 119 12.24 1.69 4.72
N ALA A 120 12.47 2.18 3.50
CA ALA A 120 11.53 2.06 2.40
C ALA A 120 11.87 0.79 1.59
N HIS A 121 10.88 -0.07 1.39
CA HIS A 121 11.04 -1.36 0.72
C HIS A 121 10.02 -1.51 -0.39
N VAL A 122 10.45 -1.96 -1.56
CA VAL A 122 9.53 -2.36 -2.63
C VAL A 122 8.85 -3.65 -2.20
N ILE A 123 7.53 -3.61 -2.04
CA ILE A 123 6.72 -4.72 -1.51
C ILE A 123 5.93 -5.44 -2.60
N GLY A 124 5.85 -4.86 -3.80
CA GLY A 124 5.12 -5.42 -4.92
C GLY A 124 5.13 -4.50 -6.12
N HIS A 125 4.55 -4.97 -7.22
CA HIS A 125 4.38 -4.15 -8.41
C HIS A 125 3.24 -4.66 -9.28
N PHE A 126 2.68 -3.77 -10.10
CA PHE A 126 1.89 -4.14 -11.27
C PHE A 126 2.73 -3.95 -12.52
N ARG A 127 2.63 -4.92 -13.43
CA ARG A 127 2.86 -4.65 -14.85
C ARG A 127 1.50 -4.35 -15.46
N LEU A 128 1.33 -3.15 -16.00
CA LEU A 128 0.02 -2.69 -16.44
C LEU A 128 -0.51 -3.58 -17.57
N ALA A 129 -1.65 -4.23 -17.36
CA ALA A 129 -2.31 -5.05 -18.37
C ALA A 129 -3.04 -4.20 -19.43
N ARG A 130 -3.36 -2.95 -19.09
CA ARG A 130 -4.07 -1.96 -19.91
C ARG A 130 -3.60 -0.55 -19.54
N ASP A 131 -3.90 0.41 -20.39
CA ASP A 131 -3.62 1.82 -20.11
C ASP A 131 -4.39 2.30 -18.86
N PRO A 132 -3.83 3.24 -18.07
CA PRO A 132 -4.53 3.85 -16.95
C PRO A 132 -5.86 4.47 -17.38
N VAL A 133 -6.89 4.29 -16.57
CA VAL A 133 -8.19 4.94 -16.79
C VAL A 133 -8.21 6.24 -16.00
N THR A 134 -8.43 7.37 -16.68
CA THR A 134 -8.54 8.69 -16.04
C THR A 134 -10.00 9.02 -15.71
N GLY A 135 -10.22 9.98 -14.81
CA GLY A 135 -11.53 10.25 -14.21
C GLY A 135 -12.69 10.52 -15.17
N GLU A 136 -12.44 10.99 -16.40
CA GLU A 136 -13.51 11.15 -17.41
C GLU A 136 -14.00 9.81 -17.97
N THR A 137 -13.14 8.80 -17.98
CA THR A 137 -13.39 7.45 -18.53
C THR A 137 -13.79 6.45 -17.43
N TYR A 138 -13.48 6.74 -16.17
CA TYR A 138 -13.74 5.87 -15.01
C TYR A 138 -15.18 5.96 -14.45
N ARG A 139 -16.04 6.81 -15.02
CA ARG A 139 -17.43 6.97 -14.55
C ARG A 139 -18.35 5.80 -14.92
#